data_AF-A0A937TVV0-F1
#
_entry.id   AF-A0A937TVV0-F1
#
_cell.length_a   1.000
_cell.length_b   1.000
_cell.length_c   1.000
_cell.angle_alpha   90.00
_cell.angle_beta   90.00
_cell.angle_gamma   90.00
#
_symmetry.space_group_name_H-M   'P 1'
#
loop_
_entity.id
_entity.type
_entity.pdbx_description
1 polymer ?
#
loop_
_entity_poly.entity_id
_entity_poly.type
_entity_poly.pdbx_seq_one_letter_code
_entity_poly.pdbx_strand_id
1 'polypeptide(L)'
;MTKRLNYTPLTIAAVLSLSAFCFAGQTDSNEPVPASHVEIEPIGSTPETKFGKLVTFCMDKDGNLLACDSGAGHIRKISPDGKTLATWELDFVPYAITAYGKSTIYVAGQGTLARLDKKGHLVKRIQSDGENFPEGKPSGITAAGKDVFLSVGSGWSLRSRSSVVRFDRNLNKPT
;
A
#
# COMPACT_ATOMS: atom_id res chain seq x y z
N MET A 1 -0.29 1.13 -70.19
CA MET A 1 0.58 0.45 -69.21
C MET A 1 1.67 1.43 -68.82
N THR A 2 1.51 2.15 -67.71
CA THR A 2 2.53 3.08 -67.16
C THR A 2 2.18 3.34 -65.70
N LYS A 3 2.70 2.51 -64.78
CA LYS A 3 2.62 2.76 -63.32
C LYS A 3 3.87 3.52 -62.89
N ARG A 4 3.66 4.64 -62.18
CA ARG A 4 4.69 5.50 -61.60
C ARG A 4 5.30 4.88 -60.33
N LEU A 5 6.63 4.85 -60.32
CA LEU A 5 7.61 5.13 -59.27
C LEU A 5 7.35 4.65 -57.83
N ASN A 6 8.14 3.65 -57.40
CA ASN A 6 8.45 3.35 -56.01
C ASN A 6 9.78 4.01 -55.62
N TYR A 7 9.79 4.76 -54.51
CA TYR A 7 11.00 5.26 -53.86
C TYR A 7 11.36 4.36 -52.66
N THR A 8 12.65 4.02 -52.56
CA THR A 8 13.39 3.62 -51.34
C THR A 8 14.68 4.48 -51.34
N PRO A 9 15.54 4.59 -50.29
CA PRO A 9 15.71 3.75 -49.09
C PRO A 9 16.16 4.50 -47.78
N LEU A 10 16.58 3.73 -46.75
CA LEU A 10 17.66 4.02 -45.76
C LEU A 10 17.35 5.07 -44.66
N THR A 11 17.78 5.03 -43.38
CA THR A 11 18.87 4.39 -42.62
C THR A 11 18.55 4.61 -41.13
N ILE A 12 18.75 3.66 -40.21
CA ILE A 12 18.79 3.96 -38.75
C ILE A 12 20.25 3.89 -38.33
N ALA A 13 20.81 5.04 -37.93
CA ALA A 13 22.18 5.18 -37.48
C ALA A 13 22.25 5.76 -36.06
N ALA A 14 23.28 5.28 -35.36
CA ALA A 14 24.07 5.92 -34.32
C ALA A 14 23.57 5.89 -32.85
N VAL A 15 24.30 5.07 -32.09
CA VAL A 15 24.61 5.15 -30.66
C VAL A 15 25.42 6.42 -30.38
N LEU A 16 25.16 7.09 -29.25
CA LEU A 16 26.12 7.71 -28.30
C LEU A 16 25.47 8.84 -27.49
N SER A 17 25.57 8.76 -26.17
CA SER A 17 25.96 9.89 -25.31
C SER A 17 26.06 9.39 -23.86
N LEU A 18 26.80 10.00 -22.94
CA LEU A 18 28.11 10.66 -22.92
C LEU A 18 28.45 10.69 -21.42
N SER A 19 29.71 10.49 -21.07
CA SER A 19 30.24 10.42 -19.70
C SER A 19 29.85 11.62 -18.81
N ALA A 20 29.64 11.33 -17.52
CA ALA A 20 29.38 12.28 -16.46
C ALA A 20 30.49 13.34 -16.32
N PHE A 21 30.10 14.61 -16.36
CA PHE A 21 30.88 15.73 -15.85
C PHE A 21 30.15 16.30 -14.63
N CYS A 22 30.70 16.12 -13.44
CA CYS A 22 30.24 16.81 -12.24
C CYS A 22 30.85 18.21 -12.20
N PHE A 23 30.06 19.25 -12.47
CA PHE A 23 30.36 20.60 -12.02
C PHE A 23 29.68 20.81 -10.67
N ALA A 24 30.48 20.93 -9.60
CA ALA A 24 30.01 21.47 -8.33
C ALA A 24 29.92 23.00 -8.47
N GLY A 25 28.83 23.47 -9.07
CA GLY A 25 28.46 24.88 -9.13
C GLY A 25 27.28 25.11 -8.20
N GLN A 26 27.48 25.90 -7.16
CA GLN A 26 26.43 26.38 -6.27
C GLN A 26 25.55 27.36 -7.07
N THR A 27 24.33 26.98 -7.43
CA THR A 27 23.39 27.86 -8.14
C THR A 27 22.41 28.48 -7.16
N ASP A 28 22.52 29.80 -6.98
CA ASP A 28 21.44 30.67 -6.48
C ASP A 28 20.32 30.73 -7.52
N SER A 29 19.66 29.60 -7.76
CA SER A 29 18.60 29.49 -8.76
C SER A 29 17.29 29.16 -8.05
N ASN A 30 16.41 30.17 -7.96
CA ASN A 30 14.97 30.02 -7.74
C ASN A 30 14.27 29.24 -8.90
N GLU A 31 15.02 28.44 -9.65
CA GLU A 31 14.55 27.62 -10.75
C GLU A 31 13.88 26.37 -10.19
N PRO A 32 12.65 26.03 -10.62
CA PRO A 32 11.98 24.81 -10.18
C PRO A 32 12.84 23.59 -10.50
N VAL A 33 13.22 22.83 -9.49
CA VAL A 33 13.90 21.55 -9.70
C VAL A 33 12.91 20.64 -10.43
N PRO A 34 13.22 20.17 -11.66
CA PRO A 34 12.29 19.33 -12.41
C PRO A 34 12.08 18.00 -11.68
N ALA A 35 10.87 17.47 -11.76
CA ALA A 35 10.56 16.15 -11.20
C ALA A 35 11.51 15.11 -11.81
N SER A 36 12.20 14.35 -10.96
CA SER A 36 13.12 13.31 -11.43
C SER A 36 12.39 12.10 -12.02
N HIS A 37 11.10 11.96 -11.74
CA HIS A 37 10.28 10.80 -12.08
C HIS A 37 8.93 11.22 -12.63
N VAL A 38 8.31 10.33 -13.40
CA VAL A 38 6.97 10.50 -13.98
C VAL A 38 6.09 9.35 -13.46
N GLU A 39 4.81 9.64 -13.22
CA GLU A 39 3.80 8.61 -12.95
C GLU A 39 3.76 7.60 -14.12
N ILE A 40 3.78 6.30 -13.80
CA ILE A 40 3.71 5.26 -14.83
C ILE A 40 2.26 5.10 -15.28
N GLU A 41 1.40 4.60 -14.38
CA GLU A 41 -0.03 4.42 -14.63
C GLU A 41 -0.83 4.52 -13.31
N PRO A 42 -2.03 5.12 -13.31
CA PRO A 42 -2.85 5.23 -12.12
C PRO A 42 -3.55 3.91 -11.79
N ILE A 43 -3.51 3.50 -10.52
CA ILE A 43 -4.23 2.32 -10.03
C ILE A 43 -5.57 2.73 -9.44
N GLY A 44 -6.66 2.09 -9.90
CA GLY A 44 -8.01 2.32 -9.37
C GLY A 44 -8.69 3.60 -9.87
N SER A 45 -8.46 3.95 -11.13
CA SER A 45 -9.07 5.14 -11.77
C SER A 45 -10.25 4.83 -12.69
N THR A 46 -10.50 3.56 -13.03
CA THR A 46 -11.68 3.16 -13.83
C THR A 46 -12.87 2.89 -12.93
N PRO A 47 -14.14 3.02 -13.41
CA PRO A 47 -15.32 2.73 -12.60
C PRO A 47 -15.30 1.36 -11.91
N GLU A 48 -14.74 0.34 -12.56
CA GLU A 48 -14.66 -1.04 -12.08
C GLU A 48 -13.57 -1.25 -11.03
N THR A 49 -12.50 -0.43 -11.09
CA THR A 49 -11.34 -0.54 -10.19
C THR A 49 -11.30 0.57 -9.14
N LYS A 50 -12.24 1.51 -9.18
CA LYS A 50 -12.27 2.69 -8.32
C LYS A 50 -12.32 2.35 -6.84
N PHE A 51 -11.55 3.09 -6.04
CA PHE A 51 -11.64 3.03 -4.58
C PHE A 51 -12.81 3.84 -4.05
N GLY A 52 -13.58 3.23 -3.13
CA GLY A 52 -14.60 3.94 -2.38
C GLY A 52 -13.95 4.93 -1.43
N LYS A 53 -13.02 4.44 -0.60
CA LYS A 53 -12.13 5.24 0.24
C LYS A 53 -10.88 4.44 0.60
N LEU A 54 -9.83 4.60 -0.20
CA LEU A 54 -8.51 4.04 0.09
C LEU A 54 -7.91 4.76 1.31
N VAL A 55 -7.57 3.99 2.34
CA VAL A 55 -7.04 4.54 3.60
C VAL A 55 -5.59 4.15 3.86
N THR A 56 -5.21 2.94 3.48
CA THR A 56 -3.85 2.43 3.68
C THR A 56 -3.58 1.32 2.66
N PHE A 57 -2.30 1.01 2.47
CA PHE A 57 -1.86 -0.13 1.70
C PHE A 57 -0.51 -0.64 2.21
N CYS A 58 -0.19 -1.89 1.88
CA CYS A 58 1.13 -2.46 2.08
C CYS A 58 1.45 -3.44 0.94
N MET A 59 2.67 -3.96 0.91
CA MET A 59 3.09 -4.97 -0.05
C MET A 59 3.05 -6.36 0.60
N ASP A 60 2.55 -7.35 -0.13
CA ASP A 60 2.74 -8.75 0.25
C ASP A 60 4.14 -9.27 -0.15
N LYS A 61 4.45 -10.51 0.25
CA LYS A 61 5.77 -11.10 0.01
C LYS A 61 6.07 -11.39 -1.47
N ASP A 62 5.03 -11.49 -2.29
CA ASP A 62 5.07 -11.76 -3.72
C ASP A 62 5.15 -10.46 -4.55
N GLY A 63 5.09 -9.30 -3.90
CA GLY A 63 5.17 -7.99 -4.55
C GLY A 63 3.82 -7.41 -4.96
N ASN A 64 2.71 -7.95 -4.46
CA ASN A 64 1.38 -7.40 -4.74
C ASN A 64 1.00 -6.35 -3.70
N LEU A 65 0.30 -5.32 -4.13
CA LEU A 65 -0.28 -4.31 -3.27
C LEU A 65 -1.52 -4.86 -2.58
N LEU A 66 -1.58 -4.75 -1.26
CA LEU A 66 -2.77 -4.99 -0.44
C LEU A 66 -3.32 -3.64 -0.01
N ALA A 67 -4.50 -3.29 -0.51
CA ALA A 67 -5.13 -1.99 -0.33
C ALA A 67 -6.39 -2.10 0.52
N CYS A 68 -6.47 -1.32 1.60
CA CYS A 68 -7.69 -1.22 2.42
C CYS A 68 -8.64 -0.19 1.81
N ASP A 69 -9.75 -0.68 1.27
CA ASP A 69 -10.83 0.17 0.81
C ASP A 69 -11.90 0.26 1.88
N SER A 70 -11.75 1.26 2.76
CA SER A 70 -12.70 1.48 3.85
C SER A 70 -14.08 1.95 3.39
N GLY A 71 -14.20 2.47 2.17
CA GLY A 71 -15.47 2.92 1.61
C GLY A 71 -16.30 1.75 1.09
N ALA A 72 -15.64 0.66 0.69
CA ALA A 72 -16.28 -0.57 0.25
C ALA A 72 -16.29 -1.67 1.33
N GLY A 73 -15.43 -1.59 2.35
CA GLY A 73 -15.36 -2.58 3.44
C GLY A 73 -14.49 -3.79 3.13
N HIS A 74 -13.66 -3.74 2.09
CA HIS A 74 -12.84 -4.87 1.65
C HIS A 74 -11.34 -4.54 1.61
N ILE A 75 -10.54 -5.58 1.43
CA ILE A 75 -9.14 -5.47 1.00
C ILE A 75 -9.06 -5.86 -0.47
N ARG A 76 -8.34 -5.08 -1.27
CA ARG A 76 -8.00 -5.46 -2.64
C ARG A 76 -6.54 -5.86 -2.74
N LYS A 77 -6.29 -7.01 -3.35
CA LYS A 77 -4.95 -7.46 -3.75
C LYS A 77 -4.75 -7.11 -5.22
N ILE A 78 -3.71 -6.35 -5.52
CA ILE A 78 -3.44 -5.75 -6.83
C ILE A 78 -2.01 -6.10 -7.25
N SER A 79 -1.82 -6.57 -8.47
CA SER A 79 -0.49 -6.91 -9.01
C SER A 79 0.35 -5.67 -9.29
N PRO A 80 1.67 -5.82 -9.50
CA PRO A 80 2.56 -4.71 -9.88
C PRO A 80 2.16 -3.97 -11.16
N ASP A 81 1.44 -4.63 -12.07
CA ASP A 81 0.88 -4.05 -13.30
C ASP A 81 -0.52 -3.44 -13.11
N GLY A 82 -0.96 -3.23 -11.86
CA GLY A 82 -2.20 -2.53 -11.53
C GLY A 82 -3.48 -3.35 -11.64
N LYS A 83 -3.41 -4.65 -11.96
CA LYS A 83 -4.61 -5.51 -12.09
C LYS A 83 -5.10 -6.00 -10.73
N THR A 84 -6.41 -6.01 -10.54
CA THR A 84 -7.01 -6.62 -9.34
C THR A 84 -6.89 -8.15 -9.43
N LEU A 85 -6.17 -8.74 -8.48
CA LEU A 85 -5.98 -10.19 -8.37
C LEU A 85 -7.04 -10.84 -7.47
N ALA A 86 -7.46 -10.15 -6.41
CA ALA A 86 -8.49 -10.62 -5.49
C ALA A 86 -9.12 -9.46 -4.72
N THR A 87 -10.37 -9.67 -4.29
CA THR A 87 -11.07 -8.84 -3.32
C THR A 87 -11.44 -9.70 -2.12
N TRP A 88 -11.09 -9.26 -0.94
CA TRP A 88 -11.35 -9.94 0.32
C TRP A 88 -12.35 -9.13 1.14
N GLU A 89 -13.57 -9.64 1.21
CA GLU A 89 -14.63 -9.09 2.03
C GLU A 89 -14.32 -9.27 3.52
N LEU A 90 -14.59 -8.24 4.31
CA LEU A 90 -14.47 -8.26 5.76
C LEU A 90 -15.81 -7.91 6.40
N ASP A 91 -16.06 -8.43 7.59
CA ASP A 91 -17.23 -8.06 8.40
C ASP A 91 -17.01 -6.79 9.24
N PHE A 92 -15.88 -6.10 9.02
CA PHE A 92 -15.53 -4.82 9.64
C PHE A 92 -14.76 -3.93 8.65
N VAL A 93 -14.86 -2.63 8.82
CA VAL A 93 -14.21 -1.64 7.94
C VAL A 93 -12.70 -1.57 8.25
N PRO A 94 -11.81 -1.89 7.30
CA PRO A 94 -10.37 -1.90 7.53
C PRO A 94 -9.78 -0.48 7.49
N TYR A 95 -8.82 -0.20 8.38
CA TYR A 95 -8.13 1.10 8.48
C TYR A 95 -6.61 1.00 8.46
N ALA A 96 -6.03 -0.10 8.94
CA ALA A 96 -4.60 -0.34 8.97
C ALA A 96 -4.31 -1.78 8.48
N ILE A 97 -3.24 -1.97 7.70
CA ILE A 97 -2.83 -3.28 7.18
C ILE A 97 -1.32 -3.42 7.16
N THR A 98 -0.82 -4.61 7.45
CA THR A 98 0.59 -4.98 7.25
C THR A 98 0.70 -6.46 6.87
N ALA A 99 1.53 -6.77 5.89
CA ALA A 99 1.93 -8.14 5.60
C ALA A 99 3.21 -8.47 6.37
N TYR A 100 3.30 -9.68 6.89
CA TYR A 100 4.45 -10.14 7.65
C TYR A 100 4.84 -11.56 7.29
N GLY A 101 6.13 -11.77 7.06
CA GLY A 101 6.67 -13.06 6.64
C GLY A 101 6.12 -13.50 5.28
N LYS A 102 5.94 -14.81 5.10
CA LYS A 102 5.50 -15.40 3.82
C LYS A 102 3.99 -15.53 3.67
N SER A 103 3.23 -15.45 4.75
CA SER A 103 1.84 -15.93 4.72
C SER A 103 0.86 -15.26 5.67
N THR A 104 1.29 -14.23 6.40
CA THR A 104 0.45 -13.62 7.43
C THR A 104 0.19 -12.17 7.08
N ILE A 105 -1.07 -11.78 7.19
CA ILE A 105 -1.52 -10.40 6.97
C ILE A 105 -2.27 -9.98 8.23
N TYR A 106 -1.94 -8.82 8.77
CA TYR A 106 -2.65 -8.23 9.90
C TYR A 106 -3.45 -7.04 9.40
N VAL A 107 -4.70 -6.97 9.84
CA VAL A 107 -5.65 -5.93 9.43
C VAL A 107 -6.32 -5.42 10.69
N ALA A 108 -6.37 -4.11 10.87
CA ALA A 108 -7.08 -3.49 11.98
C ALA A 108 -8.12 -2.49 11.48
N GLY A 109 -9.29 -2.49 12.11
CA GLY A 109 -10.42 -1.66 11.70
C GLY A 109 -11.62 -1.84 12.62
N GLN A 110 -12.39 -0.77 12.86
CA GLN A 110 -13.58 -0.77 13.75
C GLN A 110 -13.39 -1.58 15.05
N GLY A 111 -12.34 -1.27 15.82
CA GLY A 111 -12.05 -1.97 17.07
C GLY A 111 -11.61 -3.43 16.92
N THR A 112 -11.44 -3.94 15.70
CA THR A 112 -10.99 -5.31 15.44
C THR A 112 -9.53 -5.31 15.00
N LEU A 113 -8.74 -6.23 15.54
CA LEU A 113 -7.45 -6.64 14.99
C LEU A 113 -7.55 -8.10 14.52
N ALA A 114 -7.43 -8.30 13.21
CA ALA A 114 -7.53 -9.59 12.56
C ALA A 114 -6.18 -10.04 12.00
N ARG A 115 -5.97 -11.36 12.01
CA ARG A 115 -4.90 -12.07 11.34
C ARG A 115 -5.49 -12.91 10.22
N LEU A 116 -5.08 -12.64 8.99
CA LEU A 116 -5.47 -13.36 7.79
C LEU A 116 -4.31 -14.22 7.27
N ASP A 117 -4.64 -15.25 6.49
CA ASP A 117 -3.69 -15.99 5.68
C ASP A 117 -3.36 -15.25 4.37
N LYS A 118 -2.44 -15.80 3.56
CA LYS A 118 -2.05 -15.22 2.25
C LYS A 118 -3.18 -15.14 1.21
N LYS A 119 -4.26 -15.89 1.42
CA LYS A 119 -5.44 -15.94 0.54
C LYS A 119 -6.54 -15.01 1.04
N GLY A 120 -6.33 -14.32 2.15
CA GLY A 120 -7.31 -13.42 2.76
C GLY A 120 -8.26 -14.11 3.75
N HIS A 121 -8.08 -15.39 4.05
CA HIS A 121 -8.96 -16.07 5.01
C HIS A 121 -8.65 -15.65 6.45
N LEU A 122 -9.70 -15.38 7.22
CA LEU A 122 -9.58 -15.05 8.63
C LEU A 122 -9.06 -16.26 9.42
N VAL A 123 -7.87 -16.10 10.01
CA VAL A 123 -7.26 -17.11 10.90
C VAL A 123 -7.63 -16.85 12.34
N LYS A 124 -7.61 -15.57 12.77
CA LYS A 124 -7.94 -15.17 14.14
C LYS A 124 -8.28 -13.70 14.20
N ARG A 125 -9.07 -13.28 15.20
CA ARG A 125 -9.28 -11.87 15.53
C ARG A 125 -9.40 -11.66 17.03
N ILE A 126 -9.16 -10.42 17.44
CA ILE A 126 -9.46 -9.89 18.76
C ILE A 126 -10.22 -8.56 18.60
N GLN A 127 -11.07 -8.24 19.57
CA GLN A 127 -11.83 -6.98 19.61
C GLN A 127 -11.32 -6.10 20.75
N SER A 128 -11.41 -4.78 20.56
CA SER A 128 -11.19 -3.79 21.60
C SER A 128 -12.35 -3.86 22.58
N ASP A 129 -12.03 -3.96 23.85
CA ASP A 129 -12.97 -3.95 24.97
C ASP A 129 -12.60 -2.86 25.99
N GLY A 130 -11.69 -1.95 25.63
CA GLY A 130 -11.17 -0.92 26.52
C GLY A 130 -10.17 -1.43 27.56
N GLU A 131 -10.11 -2.74 27.79
CA GLU A 131 -9.22 -3.39 28.76
C GLU A 131 -8.00 -4.03 28.09
N ASN A 132 -8.22 -4.97 27.15
CA ASN A 132 -7.18 -5.64 26.37
C ASN A 132 -6.46 -4.66 25.46
N PHE A 133 -7.19 -3.75 24.82
CA PHE A 133 -6.62 -2.61 24.13
C PHE A 133 -7.65 -1.49 23.94
N PRO A 134 -7.20 -0.21 23.93
CA PRO A 134 -8.07 0.94 23.89
C PRO A 134 -8.99 0.93 22.67
N GLU A 135 -10.22 1.38 22.87
CA GLU A 135 -11.11 1.72 21.78
C GLU A 135 -10.55 2.93 21.01
N GLY A 136 -10.70 2.89 19.69
CA GLY A 136 -10.28 4.00 18.84
C GLY A 136 -10.04 3.55 17.41
N LYS A 137 -9.66 4.52 16.58
CA LYS A 137 -9.35 4.26 15.18
C LYS A 137 -7.89 3.83 15.07
N PRO A 138 -7.60 2.64 14.51
CA PRO A 138 -6.25 2.28 14.09
C PRO A 138 -5.67 3.29 13.11
N SER A 139 -4.47 3.77 13.37
CA SER A 139 -3.74 4.69 12.49
C SER A 139 -2.53 4.05 11.81
N GLY A 140 -2.01 2.97 12.38
CA GLY A 140 -0.81 2.30 11.90
C GLY A 140 -0.68 0.92 12.52
N ILE A 141 -0.12 0.00 11.75
CA ILE A 141 0.15 -1.36 12.19
C ILE A 141 1.46 -1.83 11.57
N THR A 142 2.28 -2.51 12.35
CA THR A 142 3.49 -3.18 11.85
C THR A 142 3.76 -4.44 12.65
N ALA A 143 4.48 -5.38 12.07
CA ALA A 143 4.83 -6.63 12.73
C ALA A 143 6.33 -6.88 12.59
N ALA A 144 6.94 -7.39 13.66
CA ALA A 144 8.37 -7.67 13.72
C ALA A 144 8.66 -8.76 14.74
N GLY A 145 9.61 -9.65 14.43
CA GLY A 145 10.02 -10.70 15.36
C GLY A 145 8.83 -11.54 15.78
N LYS A 146 8.51 -11.56 17.09
CA LYS A 146 7.38 -12.27 17.69
C LYS A 146 6.12 -11.40 17.88
N ASP A 147 6.20 -10.12 17.53
CA ASP A 147 5.24 -9.10 17.95
C ASP A 147 4.52 -8.43 16.79
N VAL A 148 3.34 -7.87 17.10
CA VAL A 148 2.58 -6.95 16.27
C VAL A 148 2.35 -5.68 17.07
N PHE A 149 2.60 -4.53 16.45
CA PHE A 149 2.42 -3.21 17.04
C PHE A 149 1.27 -2.51 16.32
N LEU A 150 0.30 -2.03 17.09
CA LEU A 150 -0.88 -1.34 16.60
C LEU A 150 -0.95 0.04 17.27
N SER A 151 -0.96 1.11 16.48
CA SER A 151 -1.28 2.43 17.00
C SER A 151 -2.79 2.67 16.93
N VAL A 152 -3.39 2.93 18.10
CA VAL A 152 -4.81 3.24 18.24
C VAL A 152 -4.95 4.60 18.92
N GLY A 153 -5.77 5.47 18.35
CA GLY A 153 -6.01 6.80 18.90
C GLY A 153 -7.49 7.17 18.87
N SER A 154 -7.90 7.93 19.89
CA SER A 154 -9.25 8.46 20.00
C SER A 154 -9.27 9.96 19.63
N GLY A 155 -9.51 10.26 18.36
CA GLY A 155 -10.04 11.56 17.94
C GLY A 155 -9.12 12.50 17.16
N TRP A 156 -9.76 13.51 16.56
CA TRP A 156 -9.22 14.53 15.66
C TRP A 156 -8.88 15.85 16.39
N SER A 157 -8.39 15.76 17.63
CA SER A 157 -8.11 16.91 18.50
C SER A 157 -6.63 17.01 18.85
N LEU A 158 -6.15 18.23 19.12
CA LEU A 158 -4.80 18.50 19.62
C LEU A 158 -4.48 17.82 20.97
N ARG A 159 -5.52 17.33 21.68
CA ARG A 159 -5.38 16.55 22.93
C ARG A 159 -5.57 15.05 22.72
N SER A 160 -5.68 14.59 21.47
CA SER A 160 -5.84 13.16 21.14
C SER A 160 -4.64 12.38 21.63
N ARG A 161 -4.89 11.35 22.44
CA ARG A 161 -3.85 10.41 22.87
C ARG A 161 -3.89 9.21 21.94
N SER A 162 -2.81 9.00 21.21
CA SER A 162 -2.56 7.74 20.51
C SER A 162 -1.71 6.85 21.41
N SER A 163 -2.09 5.59 21.54
CA SER A 163 -1.31 4.57 22.23
C SER A 163 -0.82 3.55 21.23
N VAL A 164 0.41 3.08 21.41
CA VAL A 164 0.93 1.91 20.68
C VAL A 164 0.74 0.70 21.57
N VAL A 165 0.00 -0.28 21.07
CA VAL A 165 -0.28 -1.54 21.76
C VAL A 165 0.53 -2.63 21.10
N ARG A 166 1.12 -3.51 21.90
CA ARG A 166 1.92 -4.65 21.46
C ARG A 166 1.16 -5.94 21.71
N PHE A 167 1.09 -6.79 20.69
CA PHE A 167 0.47 -8.11 20.74
C PHE A 167 1.46 -9.20 20.35
N ASP A 168 1.25 -10.42 20.85
CA ASP A 168 1.86 -11.60 20.25
C ASP A 168 1.32 -11.79 18.82
N ARG A 169 2.16 -12.24 17.89
CA ARG A 169 1.78 -12.49 16.49
C ARG A 169 0.65 -13.50 16.30
N ASN A 170 0.41 -14.37 17.26
CA ASN A 170 -0.71 -15.30 17.23
C ASN A 170 -1.97 -14.73 17.89
N LEU A 171 -1.95 -13.47 18.30
CA LEU A 171 -3.04 -12.78 18.99
C LEU A 171 -3.51 -13.61 20.20
N ASN A 172 -2.57 -14.27 20.89
CA ASN A 172 -2.82 -14.99 22.12
C ASN A 172 -2.72 -14.02 23.31
N LYS A 173 -3.41 -14.33 24.41
CA LYS A 173 -3.17 -13.60 25.67
C LYS A 173 -1.71 -13.82 26.10
N PRO A 174 -1.01 -12.78 26.57
CA PRO A 174 0.31 -12.97 27.17
C PRO A 174 0.17 -13.95 28.35
N THR A 175 1.03 -14.96 28.36
CA THR A 175 1.09 -15.97 29.42
C THR A 175 1.91 -15.45 30.58
#